data_AF-A0A026W1N6-F1
#
_entry.id   AF-A0A026W1N6-F1
#
_cell.length_a   1.000
_cell.length_b   1.000
_cell.length_c   1.000
_cell.angle_alpha   90.00
_cell.angle_beta   90.00
_cell.angle_gamma   90.00
#
_symmetry.space_group_name_H-M   'P 1'
#
loop_
_entity.id
_entity.type
_entity.pdbx_description
1 polymer ?
#
loop_
_entity_poly.entity_id
_entity_poly.type
_entity_poly.pdbx_seq_one_letter_code
_entity_poly.pdbx_strand_id
1 'polypeptide(L)'
;MTAPFLPFLVHARLATCVLFSAAGFLMVSLSTTEWLAILGVVLTSLSSGLGEVTLLSYSNQFPKNVISTWSSGTGGAGIIGAASYAGLAEVLPPETTLLVMLIVPVLQAITFWCILKHPTHTRIPITKNGIDSQEQIIKVPEKTFRDKINLVPGLLKYMIPLGLVYLFEYFINQGLYELIQFDDIWLTYSNQYRWLQVDYQIGVFLSRSSVNLITINRIWIMSVLQFVNVIILLFEALYFYIPNIWIVFAIVLWEGLLGGGAYVNTFYRMSTEIPKADREASMGIATMADSIGIALAGWISMPVHNAICQLPKPTRLGN
;
A
#
# COMPACT_ATOMS: atom_id res chain seq x y z
N MET A 1 -1.15 14.32 1.36
CA MET A 1 -0.31 15.14 2.27
C MET A 1 -1.12 15.91 3.33
N THR A 2 -2.38 16.29 3.13
CA THR A 2 -3.18 17.08 4.10
C THR A 2 -4.15 16.26 4.97
N ALA A 3 -4.37 14.97 4.66
CA ALA A 3 -5.35 14.11 5.36
C ALA A 3 -5.17 13.98 6.89
N PRO A 4 -3.94 13.94 7.45
CA PRO A 4 -3.71 13.96 8.91
C PRO A 4 -4.05 15.29 9.59
N PHE A 5 -4.46 16.30 8.82
CA PHE A 5 -4.62 17.69 9.27
C PHE A 5 -6.05 18.23 9.11
N LEU A 6 -6.98 17.44 8.55
CA LEU A 6 -8.39 17.78 8.49
C LEU A 6 -9.09 17.49 9.83
N PRO A 7 -10.28 18.05 10.12
CA PRO A 7 -11.08 17.66 11.28
C PRO A 7 -11.51 16.18 11.22
N PHE A 8 -11.57 15.51 12.38
CA PHE A 8 -11.80 14.06 12.51
C PHE A 8 -13.29 13.69 12.37
N LEU A 9 -13.83 13.88 11.16
CA LEU A 9 -15.18 13.45 10.79
C LEU A 9 -15.09 12.11 10.04
N VAL A 10 -14.91 11.01 10.77
CA VAL A 10 -14.64 9.68 10.18
C VAL A 10 -15.68 9.28 9.15
N HIS A 11 -16.98 9.45 9.45
CA HIS A 11 -18.05 9.11 8.50
C HIS A 11 -17.99 9.95 7.22
N ALA A 12 -17.74 11.26 7.33
CA ALA A 12 -17.66 12.13 6.15
C ALA A 12 -16.44 11.79 5.29
N ARG A 13 -15.27 11.57 5.92
CA ARG A 13 -14.05 11.17 5.20
C ARG A 13 -14.22 9.85 4.47
N LEU A 14 -14.83 8.86 5.12
CA LEU A 14 -15.05 7.58 4.47
C LEU A 14 -16.08 7.66 3.35
N ALA A 15 -17.13 8.48 3.51
CA ALA A 15 -18.05 8.77 2.41
C ALA A 15 -17.31 9.35 1.19
N THR A 16 -16.40 10.31 1.42
CA THR A 16 -15.52 10.81 0.36
C THR A 16 -14.68 9.71 -0.27
N CYS A 17 -14.07 8.82 0.54
CA CYS A 17 -13.31 7.69 0.01
C CYS A 17 -14.15 6.78 -0.89
N VAL A 18 -15.35 6.38 -0.44
CA VAL A 18 -16.24 5.51 -1.21
C VAL A 18 -16.65 6.17 -2.53
N LEU A 19 -17.03 7.45 -2.48
CA LEU A 19 -17.42 8.21 -3.68
C LEU A 19 -16.24 8.36 -4.67
N PHE A 20 -15.05 8.70 -4.18
CA PHE A 20 -13.87 8.85 -5.03
C PHE A 20 -13.39 7.51 -5.61
N SER A 21 -13.50 6.41 -4.86
CA SER A 21 -13.18 5.08 -5.38
C SER A 21 -14.17 4.67 -6.47
N ALA A 22 -15.48 4.83 -6.26
CA ALA A 22 -16.49 4.53 -7.27
C ALA A 22 -16.34 5.41 -8.52
N ALA A 23 -16.12 6.72 -8.33
CA ALA A 23 -15.86 7.64 -9.43
C ALA A 23 -14.59 7.25 -10.20
N GLY A 24 -13.51 6.87 -9.51
CA GLY A 24 -12.27 6.43 -10.12
C GLY A 24 -12.46 5.20 -11.03
N PHE A 25 -13.12 4.15 -10.54
CA PHE A 25 -13.44 2.97 -11.35
C PHE A 25 -14.30 3.30 -12.57
N LEU A 26 -15.35 4.11 -12.40
CA LEU A 26 -16.21 4.55 -13.50
C LEU A 26 -15.44 5.37 -14.55
N MET A 27 -14.58 6.28 -14.11
CA MET A 27 -13.82 7.14 -15.01
C MET A 27 -12.79 6.36 -15.82
N VAL A 28 -12.12 5.37 -15.23
CA VAL A 28 -11.18 4.51 -15.97
C VAL A 28 -11.93 3.56 -16.90
N SER A 29 -13.02 2.94 -16.45
CA SER A 29 -13.79 1.99 -17.27
C SER A 29 -14.44 2.67 -18.48
N LEU A 30 -15.01 3.85 -18.29
CA LEU A 30 -15.75 4.58 -19.32
C LEU A 30 -14.88 5.62 -20.04
N SER A 31 -13.55 5.57 -19.85
CA SER A 31 -12.67 6.57 -20.44
C SER A 31 -12.63 6.45 -21.95
N THR A 32 -12.92 7.55 -22.65
CA THR A 32 -12.69 7.69 -24.09
C THR A 32 -11.38 8.39 -24.42
N THR A 33 -10.72 8.97 -23.41
CA THR A 33 -9.45 9.68 -23.52
C THR A 33 -8.51 9.28 -22.40
N GLU A 34 -7.21 9.26 -22.68
CA GLU A 34 -6.16 8.88 -21.72
C GLU A 34 -6.19 9.75 -20.45
N TRP A 35 -6.41 11.06 -20.61
CA TRP A 35 -6.45 11.98 -19.48
C TRP A 35 -7.61 11.69 -18.51
N LEU A 36 -8.73 11.18 -19.02
CA LEU A 36 -9.87 10.79 -18.20
C LEU A 36 -9.56 9.53 -17.38
N ALA A 37 -8.85 8.56 -17.97
CA ALA A 37 -8.35 7.39 -17.26
C ALA A 37 -7.34 7.79 -16.17
N ILE A 38 -6.38 8.66 -16.48
CA ILE A 38 -5.40 9.18 -15.51
C ILE A 38 -6.12 9.88 -14.35
N LEU A 39 -7.11 10.72 -14.63
CA LEU A 39 -7.89 11.40 -13.59
C LEU A 39 -8.64 10.39 -12.71
N GLY A 40 -9.18 9.31 -13.28
CA GLY A 40 -9.77 8.21 -12.53
C GLY A 40 -8.77 7.54 -11.57
N VAL A 41 -7.55 7.25 -12.05
CA VAL A 41 -6.47 6.70 -11.21
C VAL A 41 -6.08 7.67 -10.08
N VAL A 42 -6.05 8.98 -10.35
CA VAL A 42 -5.80 10.01 -9.33
C VAL A 42 -6.89 10.02 -8.25
N LEU A 43 -8.16 9.93 -8.63
CA LEU A 43 -9.27 9.85 -7.65
C LEU A 43 -9.19 8.58 -6.79
N THR A 44 -8.90 7.43 -7.39
CA THR A 44 -8.71 6.18 -6.66
C THR A 44 -7.53 6.27 -5.68
N SER A 45 -6.43 6.90 -6.10
CA SER A 45 -5.25 7.13 -5.25
C SER A 45 -5.56 8.07 -4.07
N LEU A 46 -6.33 9.14 -4.30
CA LEU A 46 -6.81 10.04 -3.25
C LEU A 46 -7.72 9.32 -2.26
N SER A 47 -8.61 8.46 -2.75
CA SER A 47 -9.48 7.63 -1.92
C SER A 47 -8.66 6.70 -1.01
N SER A 48 -7.69 5.96 -1.57
CA SER A 48 -6.83 5.04 -0.83
C SER A 48 -6.04 5.77 0.27
N GLY A 49 -5.35 6.85 -0.08
CA GLY A 49 -4.53 7.60 0.88
C GLY A 49 -5.35 8.28 1.99
N LEU A 50 -6.54 8.82 1.68
CA LEU A 50 -7.44 9.37 2.68
C LEU A 50 -8.02 8.26 3.58
N GLY A 51 -8.35 7.11 2.99
CA GLY A 51 -8.93 5.95 3.66
C GLY A 51 -7.97 5.33 4.66
N GLU A 52 -6.71 5.10 4.25
CA GLU A 52 -5.66 4.55 5.11
C GLU A 52 -5.43 5.43 6.33
N VAL A 53 -5.19 6.72 6.14
CA VAL A 53 -4.98 7.67 7.25
C VAL A 53 -6.19 7.69 8.18
N THR A 54 -7.40 7.70 7.64
CA THR A 54 -8.64 7.78 8.44
C THR A 54 -8.85 6.51 9.28
N LEU A 55 -8.75 5.33 8.66
CA LEU A 55 -9.02 4.05 9.32
C LEU A 55 -7.89 3.64 10.27
N LEU A 56 -6.63 3.94 9.92
CA LEU A 56 -5.49 3.70 10.81
C LEU A 56 -5.58 4.58 12.07
N SER A 57 -5.88 5.88 11.94
CA SER A 57 -6.17 6.75 13.11
C SER A 57 -7.38 6.26 13.90
N TYR A 58 -8.45 5.84 13.23
CA TYR A 58 -9.65 5.34 13.90
C TYR A 58 -9.42 4.03 14.67
N SER A 59 -8.48 3.19 14.21
CA SER A 59 -8.11 1.93 14.87
C SER A 59 -7.59 2.11 16.30
N ASN A 60 -7.07 3.30 16.65
CA ASN A 60 -6.62 3.61 18.01
C ASN A 60 -7.74 3.55 19.06
N GLN A 61 -9.00 3.64 18.64
CA GLN A 61 -10.16 3.53 19.53
C GLN A 61 -10.54 2.07 19.85
N PHE A 62 -9.86 1.11 19.23
CA PHE A 62 -10.12 -0.32 19.36
C PHE A 62 -8.95 -1.05 20.07
N PRO A 63 -9.14 -2.33 20.47
CA PRO A 63 -8.07 -3.13 21.07
C PRO A 63 -6.83 -3.23 20.16
N LYS A 64 -5.64 -3.38 20.75
CA LYS A 64 -4.35 -3.39 20.04
C LYS A 64 -4.25 -4.40 18.90
N ASN A 65 -4.97 -5.52 18.99
CA ASN A 65 -4.99 -6.57 17.95
C ASN A 65 -5.58 -6.06 16.63
N VAL A 66 -6.36 -4.98 16.63
CA VAL A 66 -7.01 -4.41 15.44
C VAL A 66 -5.98 -3.91 14.42
N ILE A 67 -4.83 -3.38 14.85
CA ILE A 67 -3.78 -2.91 13.93
C ILE A 67 -3.16 -4.10 13.17
N SER A 68 -2.97 -5.23 13.85
CA SER A 68 -2.46 -6.45 13.21
C SER A 68 -3.47 -7.01 12.21
N THR A 69 -4.76 -7.07 12.55
CA THR A 69 -5.81 -7.50 11.62
C THR A 69 -6.00 -6.53 10.45
N TRP A 70 -5.81 -5.22 10.68
CA TRP A 70 -5.80 -4.20 9.61
C TRP A 70 -4.67 -4.44 8.63
N SER A 71 -3.45 -4.65 9.13
CA SER A 71 -2.28 -4.92 8.28
C SER A 71 -2.43 -6.22 7.49
N SER A 72 -2.94 -7.28 8.10
CA SER A 72 -3.25 -8.53 7.39
C SER A 72 -4.37 -8.35 6.37
N GLY A 73 -5.46 -7.65 6.74
CA GLY A 73 -6.59 -7.36 5.84
C GLY A 73 -6.20 -6.55 4.60
N THR A 74 -5.30 -5.57 4.74
CA THR A 74 -4.78 -4.81 3.59
C THR A 74 -3.91 -5.67 2.66
N GLY A 75 -3.11 -6.60 3.21
CA GLY A 75 -2.41 -7.60 2.40
C GLY A 75 -3.37 -8.54 1.68
N GLY A 76 -4.42 -9.01 2.37
CA GLY A 76 -5.45 -9.87 1.79
C GLY A 76 -6.26 -9.16 0.69
N ALA A 77 -6.55 -7.87 0.87
CA ALA A 77 -7.16 -7.03 -0.15
C ALA A 77 -6.28 -6.92 -1.41
N GLY A 78 -4.95 -6.90 -1.25
CA GLY A 78 -4.00 -6.97 -2.36
C GLY A 78 -4.16 -8.24 -3.19
N ILE A 79 -4.18 -9.42 -2.54
CA ILE A 79 -4.38 -10.71 -3.22
C ILE A 79 -5.76 -10.74 -3.88
N ILE A 80 -6.82 -10.47 -3.11
CA ILE A 80 -8.20 -10.57 -3.61
C ILE A 80 -8.38 -9.62 -4.79
N GLY A 81 -7.91 -8.37 -4.69
CA GLY A 81 -7.99 -7.38 -5.75
C GLY A 81 -7.24 -7.81 -7.01
N ALA A 82 -5.96 -8.18 -6.88
CA ALA A 82 -5.14 -8.59 -8.03
C ALA A 82 -5.67 -9.88 -8.68
N ALA A 83 -6.00 -10.90 -7.88
CA ALA A 83 -6.45 -12.19 -8.39
C ALA A 83 -7.85 -12.11 -9.02
N SER A 84 -8.77 -11.36 -8.40
CA SER A 84 -10.09 -11.15 -8.98
C SER A 84 -10.02 -10.35 -10.27
N TYR A 85 -9.15 -9.34 -10.36
CA TYR A 85 -8.95 -8.59 -11.59
C TYR A 85 -8.32 -9.46 -12.68
N ALA A 86 -7.24 -10.19 -12.36
CA ALA A 86 -6.58 -11.08 -13.28
C ALA A 86 -7.54 -12.13 -13.84
N GLY A 87 -8.29 -12.82 -12.98
CA GLY A 87 -9.23 -13.86 -13.39
C GLY A 87 -10.43 -13.33 -14.18
N LEU A 88 -11.02 -12.20 -13.79
CA LEU A 88 -12.11 -11.58 -14.56
C LEU A 88 -11.62 -11.09 -15.92
N ALA A 89 -10.42 -10.52 -16.00
CA ALA A 89 -9.86 -9.97 -17.23
C ALA A 89 -9.36 -11.04 -18.22
N GLU A 90 -9.41 -12.34 -17.87
CA GLU A 90 -9.24 -13.44 -18.83
C GLU A 90 -10.51 -13.71 -19.64
N VAL A 91 -11.68 -13.40 -19.09
CA VAL A 91 -12.99 -13.70 -19.70
C VAL A 91 -13.79 -12.45 -20.08
N LEU A 92 -13.48 -11.31 -19.47
CA LEU A 92 -14.14 -10.02 -19.71
C LEU A 92 -13.15 -8.99 -20.23
N PRO A 93 -13.60 -8.04 -21.07
CA PRO A 93 -12.83 -6.85 -21.39
C PRO A 93 -12.43 -6.07 -20.12
N PRO A 94 -11.28 -5.37 -20.11
CA PRO A 94 -10.84 -4.58 -18.95
C PRO A 94 -11.88 -3.56 -18.47
N GLU A 95 -12.61 -2.95 -19.39
CA GLU A 95 -13.65 -1.95 -19.10
C GLU A 95 -14.78 -2.58 -18.27
N THR A 96 -15.24 -3.77 -18.69
CA THR A 96 -16.31 -4.50 -17.99
C THR A 96 -15.80 -5.06 -16.67
N THR A 97 -14.55 -5.52 -16.62
CA THR A 97 -13.91 -5.98 -15.39
C THR A 97 -13.89 -4.88 -14.32
N LEU A 98 -13.51 -3.66 -14.70
CA LEU A 98 -13.52 -2.50 -13.79
C LEU A 98 -14.93 -2.12 -13.34
N LEU A 99 -15.96 -2.26 -14.20
CA LEU A 99 -17.36 -2.07 -13.79
C LEU A 99 -17.79 -3.10 -12.74
N VAL A 100 -17.42 -4.37 -12.91
CA VAL A 100 -17.70 -5.43 -11.93
C VAL A 100 -17.02 -5.12 -10.59
N MET A 101 -15.80 -4.58 -10.63
CA MET A 101 -15.05 -4.16 -9.43
C MET A 101 -15.68 -3.01 -8.65
N LEU A 102 -16.71 -2.32 -9.17
CA LEU A 102 -17.50 -1.34 -8.39
C LEU A 102 -18.20 -1.96 -7.18
N ILE A 103 -18.28 -3.29 -7.09
CA ILE A 103 -18.71 -3.98 -5.88
C ILE A 103 -17.80 -3.66 -4.69
N VAL A 104 -16.51 -3.36 -4.91
CA VAL A 104 -15.52 -3.09 -3.85
C VAL A 104 -15.88 -1.85 -3.02
N PRO A 105 -16.08 -0.64 -3.60
CA PRO A 105 -16.51 0.52 -2.81
C PRO A 105 -17.89 0.33 -2.15
N VAL A 106 -18.78 -0.46 -2.75
CA VAL A 106 -20.07 -0.82 -2.14
C VAL A 106 -19.87 -1.69 -0.90
N LEU A 107 -19.03 -2.73 -0.99
CA LEU A 107 -18.67 -3.57 0.15
C LEU A 107 -17.96 -2.78 1.24
N GLN A 108 -17.08 -1.83 0.88
CA GLN A 108 -16.44 -0.91 1.83
C GLN A 108 -17.49 -0.09 2.60
N ALA A 109 -18.50 0.45 1.90
CA ALA A 109 -19.58 1.19 2.53
C ALA A 109 -20.40 0.32 3.49
N ILE A 110 -20.88 -0.83 3.02
CA ILE A 110 -21.66 -1.77 3.84
C ILE A 110 -20.85 -2.21 5.08
N THR A 111 -19.57 -2.52 4.88
CA THR A 111 -18.70 -2.97 5.98
C THR A 111 -18.55 -1.89 7.03
N PHE A 112 -18.35 -0.63 6.65
CA PHE A 112 -18.14 0.42 7.64
C PHE A 112 -19.42 0.90 8.33
N TRP A 113 -20.53 1.10 7.62
CA TRP A 113 -21.75 1.65 8.24
C TRP A 113 -22.70 0.59 8.81
N CYS A 114 -22.68 -0.64 8.29
CA CYS A 114 -23.62 -1.68 8.70
C CYS A 114 -22.98 -2.78 9.54
N ILE A 115 -21.74 -3.19 9.23
CA ILE A 115 -21.08 -4.31 9.90
C ILE A 115 -20.20 -3.84 11.07
N LEU A 116 -19.42 -2.78 10.86
CA LEU A 116 -18.48 -2.30 11.87
C LEU A 116 -19.23 -1.72 13.06
N LYS A 117 -19.02 -2.33 14.23
CA LYS A 117 -19.52 -1.78 15.49
C LYS A 117 -18.67 -0.57 15.88
N HIS A 118 -19.23 0.62 15.69
CA HIS A 118 -18.59 1.86 16.11
C HIS A 118 -18.39 1.88 17.64
N PRO A 119 -17.23 2.36 18.13
CA PRO A 119 -17.01 2.52 19.54
C PRO A 119 -17.99 3.57 20.06
N THR A 120 -18.91 3.15 20.93
CA THR A 120 -19.69 4.08 21.75
C THR A 120 -18.68 4.81 22.61
N HIS A 121 -18.51 6.14 22.42
CA HIS A 121 -17.57 7.00 23.16
C HIS A 121 -17.01 6.34 24.41
N THR A 122 -15.76 5.85 24.35
CA THR A 122 -15.15 5.08 25.44
C THR A 122 -15.01 5.97 26.69
N ARG A 123 -16.04 5.99 27.54
CA ARG A 123 -15.97 6.54 28.88
C ARG A 123 -15.21 5.53 29.73
N ILE A 124 -13.93 5.79 29.97
CA ILE A 124 -13.11 4.99 30.87
C ILE A 124 -13.45 5.45 32.30
N PRO A 125 -14.05 4.62 33.18
CA PRO A 125 -14.25 5.00 34.57
C PRO A 125 -12.90 5.00 35.28
N ILE A 126 -12.45 6.15 35.75
CA ILE A 126 -11.28 6.27 36.63
C ILE A 126 -11.80 6.15 38.07
N THR A 127 -11.55 5.02 38.72
CA THR A 127 -11.74 4.89 40.17
C THR A 127 -10.68 5.73 40.87
N LYS A 128 -11.01 6.98 41.21
CA LYS A 128 -10.22 7.76 42.17
C LYS A 128 -10.66 7.33 43.57
N ASN A 129 -9.68 7.00 44.42
CA ASN A 129 -9.90 6.73 45.84
C ASN A 129 -10.68 7.88 46.48
N GLY A 130 -11.97 7.65 46.73
CA GLY A 130 -12.80 8.44 47.62
C GLY A 130 -13.12 9.86 47.13
N ILE A 131 -14.40 10.05 46.81
CA ILE A 131 -15.14 11.32 46.73
C ILE A 131 -14.93 12.10 45.42
N ASP A 132 -16.05 12.21 44.70
CA ASP A 132 -16.33 12.95 43.46
C ASP A 132 -15.64 12.46 42.17
N SER A 133 -16.34 11.55 41.48
CA SER A 133 -16.07 11.11 40.12
C SER A 133 -16.32 12.24 39.11
N GLN A 134 -15.39 13.18 38.98
CA GLN A 134 -15.34 14.05 37.81
C GLN A 134 -14.67 13.30 36.64
N GLU A 135 -15.49 12.99 35.63
CA GLU A 135 -15.07 12.43 34.35
C GLU A 135 -14.09 13.38 33.64
N GLN A 136 -12.77 13.19 33.80
CA GLN A 136 -11.79 13.88 32.96
C GLN A 136 -11.47 13.05 31.73
N ILE A 137 -11.95 13.53 30.58
CA ILE A 137 -11.55 13.06 29.25
C ILE A 137 -10.02 13.28 29.16
N ILE A 138 -9.22 12.21 29.15
CA ILE A 138 -7.83 12.30 28.68
C ILE A 138 -7.91 12.48 27.16
N LYS A 139 -8.26 13.69 26.72
CA LYS A 139 -8.01 14.13 25.36
C LYS A 139 -6.49 14.19 25.26
N VAL A 140 -5.89 13.26 24.52
CA VAL A 140 -4.51 13.45 24.05
C VAL A 140 -4.52 14.83 23.37
N PRO A 141 -3.74 15.81 23.85
CA PRO A 141 -3.75 17.15 23.29
C PRO A 141 -3.45 17.05 21.79
N GLU A 142 -4.30 17.67 20.98
CA GLU A 142 -4.10 17.72 19.54
C GLU A 142 -2.79 18.48 19.27
N LYS A 143 -1.76 17.78 18.77
CA LYS A 143 -0.43 18.38 18.57
C LYS A 143 -0.49 19.48 17.52
N THR A 144 0.13 20.61 17.84
CA THR A 144 0.27 21.73 16.92
C THR A 144 1.11 21.32 15.71
N PHE A 145 0.94 22.01 14.58
CA PHE A 145 1.75 21.78 13.37
C PHE A 145 3.26 21.79 13.63
N ARG A 146 3.75 22.70 14.49
CA ARG A 146 5.16 22.77 14.90
C ARG A 146 5.61 21.54 15.68
N ASP A 147 4.77 21.05 16.59
CA ASP A 147 5.08 19.86 17.38
C ASP A 147 5.18 18.61 16.52
N LYS A 148 4.37 18.51 15.46
CA LYS A 148 4.43 17.41 14.47
C LYS A 148 5.74 17.44 13.67
N ILE A 149 6.18 18.62 13.20
CA ILE A 149 7.45 18.76 12.45
C ILE A 149 8.65 18.39 13.34
N ASN A 150 8.63 18.76 14.62
CA ASN A 150 9.72 18.44 15.54
C ASN A 150 9.90 16.94 15.79
N LEU A 151 8.88 16.10 15.49
CA LEU A 151 9.00 14.64 15.57
C LEU A 151 9.76 14.04 14.38
N VAL A 152 9.78 14.71 13.22
CA VAL A 152 10.32 14.16 11.96
C VAL A 152 11.77 13.67 12.08
N PRO A 153 12.72 14.42 12.66
CA PRO A 153 14.12 13.97 12.74
C PRO A 153 14.30 12.63 13.45
N GLY A 154 13.53 12.38 14.52
CA GLY A 154 13.56 11.11 15.26
C GLY A 154 12.92 9.94 14.50
N LEU A 155 12.08 10.24 13.51
CA LEU A 155 11.38 9.26 12.68
C LEU A 155 12.14 8.89 11.41
N LEU A 156 13.16 9.67 11.02
CA LEU A 156 13.97 9.40 9.81
C LEU A 156 14.57 7.99 9.79
N LYS A 157 14.93 7.43 10.97
CA LYS A 157 15.41 6.05 11.10
C LYS A 157 14.42 4.97 10.63
N TYR A 158 13.12 5.30 10.56
CA TYR A 158 12.07 4.46 10.01
C TYR A 158 11.68 4.90 8.60
N MET A 159 11.54 6.22 8.39
CA MET A 159 11.08 6.81 7.14
C MET A 159 12.03 6.53 5.98
N ILE A 160 13.34 6.67 6.17
CA ILE A 160 14.31 6.49 5.09
C ILE A 160 14.30 5.02 4.60
N PRO A 161 14.47 4.00 5.46
CA PRO A 161 14.39 2.61 5.00
C PRO A 161 13.05 2.26 4.36
N LEU A 162 11.93 2.69 4.95
CA LEU A 162 10.60 2.42 4.44
C LEU A 162 10.40 3.07 3.07
N GLY A 163 10.71 4.35 2.94
CA GLY A 163 10.59 5.09 1.67
C GLY A 163 11.47 4.51 0.57
N LEU A 164 12.67 4.02 0.89
CA LEU A 164 13.54 3.34 -0.08
C LEU A 164 12.98 1.99 -0.54
N VAL A 165 12.42 1.18 0.37
CA VAL A 165 11.75 -0.08 -0.02
C VAL A 165 10.61 0.22 -0.99
N TYR A 166 9.75 1.18 -0.64
CA TYR A 166 8.62 1.59 -1.48
C TYR A 166 9.05 2.20 -2.81
N LEU A 167 10.14 2.96 -2.82
CA LEU A 167 10.74 3.48 -4.05
C LEU A 167 11.17 2.34 -4.99
N PHE A 168 11.95 1.39 -4.48
CA PHE A 168 12.52 0.32 -5.27
C PHE A 168 11.47 -0.69 -5.73
N GLU A 169 10.55 -1.07 -4.85
CA GLU A 169 9.48 -2.02 -5.17
C GLU A 169 8.53 -1.45 -6.23
N TYR A 170 8.08 -0.19 -6.10
CA TYR A 170 7.19 0.40 -7.10
C TYR A 170 7.91 0.74 -8.41
N PHE A 171 9.22 0.99 -8.37
CA PHE A 171 10.01 1.18 -9.59
C PHE A 171 10.08 -0.12 -10.40
N ILE A 172 10.22 -1.26 -9.71
CA ILE A 172 10.12 -2.58 -10.34
C ILE A 172 8.71 -2.79 -10.91
N ASN A 173 7.67 -2.62 -10.09
CA ASN A 173 6.29 -2.94 -10.43
C ASN A 173 5.72 -2.08 -11.57
N GLN A 174 6.05 -0.79 -11.60
CA GLN A 174 5.53 0.16 -12.58
C GLN A 174 6.48 0.41 -13.76
N GLY A 175 7.79 0.22 -13.56
CA GLY A 175 8.80 0.54 -14.57
C GLY A 175 9.35 -0.67 -15.32
N LEU A 176 9.45 -1.84 -14.67
CA LEU A 176 10.21 -2.98 -15.21
C LEU A 176 9.33 -4.18 -15.58
N TYR A 177 8.28 -4.51 -14.81
CA TYR A 177 7.46 -5.71 -15.07
C TYR A 177 6.88 -5.77 -16.47
N GLU A 178 6.40 -4.65 -17.00
CA GLU A 178 5.86 -4.59 -18.35
C GLU A 178 6.94 -4.87 -19.41
N LEU A 179 8.21 -4.58 -19.15
CA LEU A 179 9.31 -4.78 -20.10
C LEU A 179 9.85 -6.21 -20.10
N ILE A 180 9.60 -6.98 -19.03
CA ILE A 180 10.06 -8.36 -18.91
C ILE A 180 9.03 -9.27 -19.59
N GLN A 181 9.31 -9.65 -20.84
CA GLN A 181 8.44 -10.48 -21.66
C GLN A 181 9.02 -11.88 -21.89
N PHE A 182 8.18 -12.91 -21.73
CA PHE A 182 8.46 -14.26 -22.17
C PHE A 182 7.59 -14.61 -23.37
N ASP A 183 8.22 -14.86 -24.51
CA ASP A 183 7.56 -15.30 -25.73
C ASP A 183 7.38 -16.84 -25.71
N ASP A 184 6.41 -17.36 -26.46
CA ASP A 184 6.14 -18.80 -26.65
C ASP A 184 5.79 -19.62 -25.38
N ILE A 185 5.20 -18.97 -24.38
CA ILE A 185 4.65 -19.65 -23.18
C ILE A 185 3.11 -19.64 -23.15
N TRP A 186 2.52 -20.42 -22.24
CA TRP A 186 1.05 -20.51 -22.08
C TRP A 186 0.39 -19.21 -21.57
N LEU A 187 1.18 -18.24 -21.10
CA LEU A 187 0.72 -16.92 -20.66
C LEU A 187 0.93 -15.88 -21.74
N THR A 188 -0.15 -15.21 -22.14
CA THR A 188 -0.08 -14.02 -22.99
C THR A 188 0.66 -12.89 -22.26
N TYR A 189 1.22 -11.94 -23.02
CA TYR A 189 1.93 -10.79 -22.47
C TYR A 189 1.15 -10.04 -21.37
N SER A 190 -0.12 -9.71 -21.63
CA SER A 190 -0.97 -9.04 -20.63
C SER A 190 -1.24 -9.90 -19.40
N ASN A 191 -1.33 -11.22 -19.56
CA ASN A 191 -1.53 -12.14 -18.44
C ASN A 191 -0.25 -12.29 -17.60
N GLN A 192 0.94 -12.26 -18.22
CA GLN A 192 2.21 -12.27 -17.48
C GLN A 192 2.26 -11.12 -16.47
N TYR A 193 1.98 -9.89 -16.91
CA TYR A 193 1.95 -8.73 -16.02
C TYR A 193 0.93 -8.89 -14.87
N ARG A 194 -0.29 -9.33 -15.19
CA ARG A 194 -1.36 -9.53 -14.20
C ARG A 194 -0.99 -10.58 -13.16
N TRP A 195 -0.45 -11.72 -13.59
CA TRP A 195 -0.09 -12.82 -12.69
C TRP A 195 1.16 -12.51 -11.86
N LEU A 196 2.14 -11.76 -12.39
CA LEU A 196 3.25 -11.23 -11.59
C LEU A 196 2.73 -10.32 -10.46
N GLN A 197 1.73 -9.48 -10.74
CA GLN A 197 1.11 -8.66 -9.69
C GLN A 197 0.36 -9.49 -8.64
N VAL A 198 -0.27 -10.60 -9.01
CA VAL A 198 -0.88 -11.53 -8.05
C VAL A 198 0.18 -12.14 -7.14
N ASP A 199 1.28 -12.62 -7.72
CA ASP A 199 2.37 -13.26 -6.99
C ASP A 199 3.09 -12.30 -6.03
N TYR A 200 3.33 -11.05 -6.48
CA TYR A 200 3.79 -9.96 -5.63
C TYR A 200 2.89 -9.79 -4.40
N GLN A 201 1.56 -9.71 -4.61
CA GLN A 201 0.61 -9.52 -3.51
C GLN A 201 0.53 -10.72 -2.56
N ILE A 202 0.79 -11.94 -3.04
CA ILE A 202 0.94 -13.12 -2.19
C ILE A 202 2.13 -12.92 -1.24
N GLY A 203 3.28 -12.46 -1.75
CA GLY A 203 4.45 -12.14 -0.93
C GLY A 203 4.17 -11.06 0.11
N VAL A 204 3.48 -9.99 -0.29
CA VAL A 204 3.08 -8.89 0.62
C VAL A 204 2.16 -9.40 1.73
N PHE A 205 1.17 -10.23 1.39
CA PHE A 205 0.25 -10.78 2.39
C PHE A 205 0.94 -11.72 3.38
N LEU A 206 1.80 -12.62 2.89
CA LEU A 206 2.54 -13.55 3.73
C LEU A 206 3.42 -12.81 4.75
N SER A 207 4.16 -11.81 4.28
CA SER A 207 5.05 -11.02 5.14
C SER A 207 4.30 -10.11 6.13
N ARG A 208 3.17 -9.50 5.73
CA ARG A 208 2.33 -8.72 6.67
C ARG A 208 1.69 -9.60 7.74
N SER A 209 1.33 -10.83 7.39
CA SER A 209 0.72 -11.78 8.33
C SER A 209 1.74 -12.43 9.27
N SER A 210 3.03 -12.43 8.93
CA SER A 210 4.06 -13.09 9.73
C SER A 210 4.57 -12.28 10.92
N VAL A 211 4.19 -11.01 11.10
CA VAL A 211 4.80 -10.12 12.11
C VAL A 211 4.66 -10.62 13.55
N ASN A 212 3.56 -11.32 13.87
CA ASN A 212 3.35 -11.89 15.21
C ASN A 212 4.21 -13.14 15.47
N LEU A 213 4.85 -13.68 14.43
CA LEU A 213 5.72 -14.87 14.48
C LEU A 213 7.20 -14.51 14.31
N ILE A 214 7.50 -13.61 13.37
CA ILE A 214 8.86 -13.23 12.97
C ILE A 214 8.94 -11.70 12.92
N THR A 215 9.77 -11.13 13.78
CA THR A 215 10.04 -9.67 13.81
C THR A 215 11.46 -9.39 13.35
N ILE A 216 11.61 -8.43 12.43
CA ILE A 216 12.90 -8.01 11.86
C ILE A 216 13.22 -6.61 12.36
N ASN A 217 14.25 -6.52 13.21
CA ASN A 217 14.65 -5.25 13.82
C ASN A 217 15.46 -4.32 12.90
N ARG A 218 16.04 -4.86 11.82
CA ARG A 218 16.95 -4.12 10.93
C ARG A 218 16.29 -3.87 9.57
N ILE A 219 15.33 -2.95 9.52
CA ILE A 219 14.54 -2.62 8.31
C ILE A 219 15.42 -2.19 7.14
N TRP A 220 16.56 -1.52 7.39
CA TRP A 220 17.49 -1.11 6.34
C TRP A 220 18.01 -2.26 5.47
N ILE A 221 18.06 -3.49 6.01
CA ILE A 221 18.47 -4.67 5.25
C ILE A 221 17.47 -4.92 4.10
N MET A 222 16.17 -4.73 4.35
CA MET A 222 15.14 -4.87 3.32
C MET A 222 15.32 -3.84 2.21
N SER A 223 15.68 -2.60 2.54
CA SER A 223 15.98 -1.56 1.53
C SER A 223 17.16 -1.95 0.65
N VAL A 224 18.23 -2.52 1.22
CA VAL A 224 19.39 -2.99 0.46
C VAL A 224 19.02 -4.17 -0.43
N LEU A 225 18.28 -5.14 0.08
CA LEU A 225 17.82 -6.28 -0.72
C LEU A 225 16.88 -5.84 -1.85
N GLN A 226 16.01 -4.86 -1.61
CA GLN A 226 15.15 -4.32 -2.65
C GLN A 226 15.93 -3.59 -3.74
N PHE A 227 17.00 -2.88 -3.36
CA PHE A 227 17.92 -2.30 -4.35
C PHE A 227 18.62 -3.36 -5.20
N VAL A 228 19.01 -4.49 -4.60
CA VAL A 228 19.55 -5.63 -5.34
C VAL A 228 18.51 -6.19 -6.32
N ASN A 229 17.25 -6.31 -5.91
CA ASN A 229 16.15 -6.73 -6.82
C ASN A 229 15.99 -5.77 -8.01
N VAL A 230 16.11 -4.46 -7.79
CA VAL A 230 16.09 -3.46 -8.88
C VAL A 230 17.19 -3.74 -9.89
N ILE A 231 18.42 -3.99 -9.43
CA ILE A 231 19.55 -4.30 -10.33
C ILE A 231 19.25 -5.57 -11.14
N ILE A 232 18.85 -6.65 -10.46
CA ILE A 232 18.56 -7.94 -11.10
C ILE A 232 17.49 -7.77 -12.20
N LEU A 233 16.35 -7.16 -11.86
CA LEU A 233 15.23 -7.02 -12.79
C LEU A 233 15.45 -5.96 -13.86
N LEU A 234 16.25 -4.92 -13.59
CA LEU A 234 16.64 -3.95 -14.61
C LEU A 234 17.55 -4.59 -15.66
N PHE A 235 18.54 -5.38 -15.24
CA PHE A 235 19.37 -6.14 -16.17
C PHE A 235 18.55 -7.19 -16.92
N GLU A 236 17.58 -7.80 -16.26
CA GLU A 236 16.66 -8.70 -16.94
C GLU A 236 15.88 -7.95 -18.03
N ALA A 237 15.29 -6.79 -17.75
CA ALA A 237 14.59 -5.98 -18.74
C ALA A 237 15.48 -5.52 -19.91
N LEU A 238 16.79 -5.36 -19.69
CA LEU A 238 17.76 -4.94 -20.72
C LEU A 238 18.32 -6.09 -21.57
N TYR A 239 18.50 -7.28 -20.99
CA TYR A 239 19.28 -8.35 -21.61
C TYR A 239 18.51 -9.67 -21.79
N PHE A 240 17.33 -9.84 -21.18
CA PHE A 240 16.55 -11.09 -21.18
C PHE A 240 17.41 -12.33 -20.85
N TYR A 241 18.21 -12.24 -19.80
CA TYR A 241 19.17 -13.30 -19.45
C TYR A 241 18.55 -14.44 -18.64
N ILE A 242 17.40 -14.22 -18.01
CA ILE A 242 16.69 -15.24 -17.24
C ILE A 242 15.96 -16.19 -18.20
N PRO A 243 16.27 -17.50 -18.24
CA PRO A 243 15.70 -18.40 -19.25
C PRO A 243 14.25 -18.81 -18.95
N ASN A 244 13.78 -18.65 -17.71
CA ASN A 244 12.50 -19.21 -17.28
C ASN A 244 11.69 -18.22 -16.43
N ILE A 245 10.41 -18.04 -16.80
CA ILE A 245 9.47 -17.15 -16.11
C ILE A 245 9.29 -17.51 -14.62
N TRP A 246 9.41 -18.77 -14.23
CA TRP A 246 9.29 -19.20 -12.83
C TRP A 246 10.38 -18.59 -11.93
N ILE A 247 11.55 -18.27 -12.49
CA ILE A 247 12.61 -17.56 -11.75
C ILE A 247 12.17 -16.13 -11.49
N VAL A 248 11.53 -15.48 -12.46
CA VAL A 248 10.97 -14.13 -12.29
C VAL A 248 9.86 -14.16 -11.24
N PHE A 249 8.92 -15.11 -11.31
CA PHE A 249 7.93 -15.31 -10.24
C PHE A 249 8.59 -15.45 -8.86
N ALA A 250 9.60 -16.31 -8.71
CA ALA A 250 10.30 -16.45 -7.42
C ALA A 250 10.91 -15.13 -6.92
N ILE A 251 11.48 -14.31 -7.81
CA ILE A 251 12.03 -12.99 -7.48
C ILE A 251 10.90 -12.01 -7.10
N VAL A 252 9.77 -12.03 -7.80
CA VAL A 252 8.61 -11.17 -7.55
C VAL A 252 7.92 -11.53 -6.22
N LEU A 253 7.73 -12.81 -5.93
CA LEU A 253 7.26 -13.27 -4.62
C LEU A 253 8.19 -12.79 -3.49
N TRP A 254 9.50 -12.89 -3.70
CA TRP A 254 10.52 -12.39 -2.78
C TRP A 254 10.49 -10.87 -2.59
N GLU A 255 10.32 -10.13 -3.68
CA GLU A 255 10.16 -8.68 -3.72
C GLU A 255 8.94 -8.23 -2.90
N GLY A 256 7.80 -8.94 -3.02
CA GLY A 256 6.62 -8.74 -2.18
C GLY A 256 6.83 -9.06 -0.69
N LEU A 257 7.58 -10.12 -0.37
CA LEU A 257 7.93 -10.46 1.02
C LEU A 257 8.75 -9.34 1.69
N LEU A 258 9.67 -8.72 0.96
CA LEU A 258 10.47 -7.60 1.47
C LEU A 258 9.63 -6.33 1.68
N GLY A 259 8.77 -5.99 0.71
CA GLY A 259 7.87 -4.83 0.78
C GLY A 259 6.91 -4.90 1.97
N GLY A 260 6.12 -5.98 2.04
CA GLY A 260 5.18 -6.18 3.15
C GLY A 260 5.87 -6.34 4.50
N GLY A 261 7.04 -7.00 4.53
CA GLY A 261 7.86 -7.15 5.71
C GLY A 261 8.38 -5.81 6.25
N ALA A 262 8.86 -4.92 5.37
CA ALA A 262 9.35 -3.60 5.76
C ALA A 262 8.24 -2.74 6.34
N TYR A 263 7.06 -2.74 5.72
CA TYR A 263 5.89 -2.00 6.20
C TYR A 263 5.50 -2.46 7.61
N VAL A 264 5.20 -3.76 7.79
CA VAL A 264 4.65 -4.25 9.05
C VAL A 264 5.65 -4.14 10.20
N ASN A 265 6.94 -4.40 9.96
CA ASN A 265 7.97 -4.27 10.99
C ASN A 265 8.24 -2.82 11.36
N THR A 266 8.10 -1.87 10.42
CA THR A 266 8.20 -0.44 10.72
C THR A 266 7.11 0.00 11.68
N PHE A 267 5.84 -0.26 11.34
CA PHE A 267 4.72 0.17 12.18
C PHE A 267 4.65 -0.59 13.50
N TYR A 268 5.00 -1.88 13.51
CA TYR A 268 5.10 -2.65 14.74
C TYR A 268 6.12 -2.04 15.70
N ARG A 269 7.34 -1.75 15.23
CA ARG A 269 8.39 -1.13 16.04
C ARG A 269 8.01 0.27 16.52
N MET A 270 7.39 1.08 15.66
CA MET A 270 6.90 2.39 16.06
C MET A 270 5.82 2.29 17.15
N SER A 271 4.96 1.27 17.09
CA SER A 271 3.93 1.04 18.11
C SER A 271 4.51 0.64 19.48
N THR A 272 5.72 0.06 19.51
CA THR A 272 6.41 -0.35 20.74
C THR A 272 7.39 0.69 21.26
N GLU A 273 8.14 1.35 20.37
CA GLU A 273 9.23 2.28 20.72
C GLU A 273 8.73 3.72 20.98
N ILE A 274 7.61 4.14 20.37
CA ILE A 274 7.12 5.52 20.48
C ILE A 274 6.09 5.68 21.62
N PRO A 275 6.22 6.70 22.50
CA PRO A 275 5.25 7.02 23.53
C PRO A 275 3.84 7.19 22.97
N LYS A 276 2.81 6.76 23.73
CA LYS A 276 1.41 6.82 23.28
C LYS A 276 0.94 8.21 22.85
N ALA A 277 1.47 9.27 23.48
CA ALA A 277 1.13 10.66 23.17
C ALA A 277 1.60 11.12 21.77
N ASP A 278 2.67 10.53 21.27
CA ASP A 278 3.29 10.93 19.99
C ASP A 278 2.99 9.93 18.87
N ARG A 279 2.59 8.71 19.24
CA ARG A 279 2.46 7.57 18.33
C ARG A 279 1.56 7.82 17.13
N GLU A 280 0.37 8.39 17.34
CA GLU A 280 -0.56 8.63 16.24
C GLU A 280 0.04 9.58 15.20
N ALA A 281 0.56 10.72 15.66
CA ALA A 281 1.22 11.69 14.79
C ALA A 281 2.45 11.07 14.11
N SER A 282 3.26 10.30 14.84
CA SER A 282 4.44 9.65 14.29
C SER A 282 4.10 8.62 13.22
N MET A 283 3.10 7.76 13.45
CA MET A 283 2.66 6.76 12.46
C MET A 283 2.15 7.45 11.19
N GLY A 284 1.32 8.49 11.32
CA GLY A 284 0.84 9.26 10.18
C GLY A 284 1.94 10.03 9.42
N ILE A 285 3.01 10.44 10.10
CA ILE A 285 4.20 11.04 9.46
C ILE A 285 5.01 9.96 8.74
N ALA A 286 5.17 8.78 9.31
CA ALA A 286 5.94 7.69 8.69
C ALA A 286 5.27 7.16 7.41
N THR A 287 3.93 7.10 7.35
CA THR A 287 3.18 6.83 6.11
C THR A 287 3.35 7.93 5.05
N MET A 288 4.02 9.04 5.34
CA MET A 288 4.38 9.97 4.25
C MET A 288 5.58 9.45 3.47
N ALA A 289 6.44 8.66 4.11
CA ALA A 289 7.67 8.16 3.49
C ALA A 289 7.39 7.12 2.41
N ASP A 290 6.44 6.21 2.63
CA ASP A 290 6.00 5.26 1.60
C ASP A 290 5.44 5.99 0.37
N SER A 291 4.58 6.99 0.58
CA SER A 291 3.90 7.75 -0.44
C SER A 291 4.88 8.58 -1.27
N ILE A 292 5.91 9.15 -0.63
CA ILE A 292 7.01 9.83 -1.32
C ILE A 292 7.81 8.81 -2.15
N GLY A 293 8.11 7.64 -1.59
CA GLY A 293 8.80 6.56 -2.31
C GLY A 293 8.05 6.14 -3.57
N ILE A 294 6.75 5.85 -3.46
CA ILE A 294 5.87 5.47 -4.59
C ILE A 294 5.82 6.58 -5.64
N ALA A 295 5.65 7.84 -5.23
CA ALA A 295 5.58 8.96 -6.16
C ALA A 295 6.89 9.16 -6.94
N LEU A 296 8.03 9.07 -6.25
CA LEU A 296 9.35 9.12 -6.87
C LEU A 296 9.56 7.94 -7.81
N ALA A 297 9.11 6.74 -7.44
CA ALA A 297 9.18 5.55 -8.27
C ALA A 297 8.43 5.75 -9.59
N GLY A 298 7.19 6.24 -9.54
CA GLY A 298 6.41 6.54 -10.74
C GLY A 298 7.08 7.60 -11.62
N TRP A 299 7.66 8.63 -11.01
CA TRP A 299 8.36 9.69 -11.75
C TRP A 299 9.63 9.18 -12.44
N ILE A 300 10.41 8.29 -11.80
CA ILE A 300 11.63 7.69 -12.36
C ILE A 300 11.29 6.60 -13.37
N SER A 301 10.19 5.87 -13.19
CA SER A 301 9.78 4.77 -14.08
C SER A 301 9.53 5.25 -15.50
N MET A 302 8.87 6.40 -15.68
CA MET A 302 8.57 6.96 -17.01
C MET A 302 9.82 7.18 -17.90
N PRO A 303 10.84 7.98 -17.49
CA PRO A 303 12.02 8.19 -18.32
C PRO A 303 12.84 6.91 -18.51
N VAL A 304 12.92 6.03 -17.50
CA VAL A 304 13.66 4.77 -17.63
C VAL A 304 12.97 3.83 -18.62
N HIS A 305 11.66 3.67 -18.51
CA HIS A 305 10.86 2.86 -19.43
C HIS A 305 11.04 3.36 -20.88
N ASN A 306 10.90 4.67 -21.10
CA ASN A 306 11.09 5.27 -22.42
C ASN A 306 12.51 5.06 -22.96
N ALA A 307 13.54 5.13 -22.11
CA ALA A 307 14.92 4.88 -22.51
C ALA A 307 15.15 3.41 -22.89
N ILE A 308 14.57 2.46 -22.15
CA ILE A 308 14.69 1.03 -22.46
C ILE A 308 13.95 0.71 -23.77
N CYS A 309 12.76 1.26 -23.98
CA CYS A 309 11.98 1.07 -25.22
C CYS A 309 12.67 1.63 -26.48
N GLN A 310 13.66 2.51 -26.35
CA GLN A 310 14.47 3.00 -27.47
C GLN A 310 15.63 2.06 -27.83
N LEU A 311 15.97 1.10 -26.97
CA LEU A 311 16.99 0.10 -27.23
C LEU A 311 16.44 -1.02 -28.13
N PRO A 312 17.29 -1.69 -28.92
CA PRO A 312 16.85 -2.86 -29.67
C PRO A 312 16.35 -3.95 -28.73
N LYS A 313 15.22 -4.60 -29.08
CA LYS A 313 14.65 -5.70 -28.28
C LYS A 313 15.70 -6.82 -28.13
N PRO A 314 16.09 -7.19 -26.90
CA PRO A 314 17.06 -8.26 -26.68
C PRO A 314 16.46 -9.64 -27.05
N THR A 315 17.31 -10.56 -27.47
CA THR A 315 16.97 -11.98 -27.65
C THR A 315 17.17 -12.72 -26.33
N ARG A 316 16.13 -13.40 -25.85
CA ARG A 316 16.17 -14.12 -24.58
C ARG A 316 17.18 -15.26 -24.62
N LEU A 317 17.98 -15.40 -23.56
CA LEU A 317 18.97 -16.46 -23.43
C LEU A 317 18.28 -17.83 -23.42
N GLY A 318 18.56 -18.65 -24.44
CA GLY A 318 17.99 -20.00 -24.59
C GLY A 318 16.94 -20.14 -25.70
N ASN A 319 16.60 -19.05 -26.40
CA ASN A 319 15.84 -19.06 -27.66
C ASN A 319 16.76 -18.91 -28.88
#